data_AF-A0A1G7EDJ1-F1
#
_entry.id   AF-A0A1G7EDJ1-F1
#
_cell.length_a   1.000
_cell.length_b   1.000
_cell.length_c   1.000
_cell.angle_alpha   90.00
_cell.angle_beta   90.00
_cell.angle_gamma   90.00
#
_symmetry.space_group_name_H-M   'P 1'
#
loop_
_entity.id
_entity.type
_entity.pdbx_description
1 polymer ?
#
loop_
_entity_poly.entity_id
_entity_poly.type
_entity_poly.pdbx_seq_one_letter_code
_entity_poly.pdbx_strand_id
1 'polypeptide(L)' 'MQAMCDPQQTLQHNPMVEDLLVLPYAKQGLIGEVYESAWVLSEEHDETGRVLRVRGLPGAITRLQRSLAAH' A
#
# COMPACT_ATOMS: atom_id res chain seq x y z
N MET A 1 -12.69 35.75 -23.41
CA MET A 1 -11.22 35.66 -23.26
C MET A 1 -10.96 35.09 -21.88
N GLN A 2 -10.49 33.83 -21.83
CA GLN A 2 -9.99 33.05 -20.66
C GLN A 2 -10.88 32.98 -19.39
N ALA A 3 -11.16 31.82 -18.77
CA ALA A 3 -10.67 30.47 -18.93
C ALA A 3 -11.73 29.48 -18.43
N MET A 4 -12.02 28.47 -19.26
CA MET A 4 -12.03 27.05 -18.90
C MET A 4 -12.24 26.75 -17.40
N CYS A 5 -13.50 26.59 -16.98
CA CYS A 5 -13.79 25.58 -15.96
C CYS A 5 -13.25 24.27 -16.50
N ASP A 6 -12.14 23.79 -15.96
CA ASP A 6 -11.66 22.43 -16.18
C ASP A 6 -12.51 21.52 -15.30
N PRO A 7 -13.49 20.74 -15.83
CA PRO A 7 -14.32 19.87 -15.01
C PRO A 7 -13.55 18.64 -14.49
N GLN A 8 -12.23 18.55 -14.74
CA GLN A 8 -11.37 17.43 -14.33
C GLN A 8 -10.60 17.69 -13.03
N GLN A 9 -10.71 18.87 -12.41
CA GLN A 9 -10.14 19.10 -11.08
C GLN A 9 -11.09 18.58 -9.98
N THR A 10 -11.62 17.36 -10.17
CA THR A 10 -12.14 16.57 -9.05
C THR A 10 -10.96 16.37 -8.11
N LEU A 11 -11.02 17.03 -6.96
CA LEU A 11 -10.24 16.73 -5.77
C LEU A 11 -9.76 15.28 -5.82
N GLN A 12 -8.46 15.08 -6.05
CA GLN A 12 -7.81 13.79 -5.78
C GLN A 12 -7.86 13.62 -4.27
N HIS A 13 -9.05 13.34 -3.73
CA HIS A 13 -9.20 12.56 -2.53
C HIS A 13 -8.55 11.25 -2.92
N ASN A 14 -7.26 11.10 -2.64
CA ASN A 14 -6.59 9.83 -2.81
C ASN A 14 -7.20 8.96 -1.73
N PRO A 15 -8.27 8.18 -2.02
CA PRO A 15 -8.97 7.50 -0.95
C PRO A 15 -7.95 6.50 -0.45
N MET A 16 -7.56 6.59 0.84
CA MET A 16 -6.65 5.60 1.39
C MET A 16 -7.29 4.23 1.18
N VAL A 17 -6.67 3.41 0.34
CA VAL A 17 -7.20 2.11 -0.07
C VAL A 17 -6.75 1.05 0.93
N GLU A 18 -7.62 0.08 1.16
CA GLU A 18 -7.27 -1.13 1.90
C GLU A 18 -6.82 -2.19 0.90
N ASP A 19 -5.70 -2.85 1.20
CA ASP A 19 -5.17 -3.95 0.38
C ASP A 19 -4.52 -5.02 1.28
N LEU A 20 -4.29 -6.20 0.70
CA LEU A 20 -3.60 -7.31 1.35
C LEU A 20 -2.16 -7.39 0.84
N LEU A 21 -1.24 -7.44 1.79
CA LEU A 21 0.19 -7.52 1.54
C LEU A 21 0.73 -8.79 2.18
N VAL A 22 1.27 -9.70 1.36
CA VAL A 22 1.91 -10.92 1.86
C VAL A 22 3.39 -10.63 2.06
N LEU A 23 3.87 -10.70 3.30
CA LEU A 23 5.26 -10.56 3.69
C LEU A 23 5.88 -11.95 3.93
N PRO A 24 6.70 -12.48 3.01
CA PRO A 24 7.32 -13.77 3.19
C PRO A 24 8.27 -13.80 4.40
N TYR A 25 8.41 -14.95 5.05
CA TYR A 25 9.34 -15.10 6.20
C TYR A 25 10.78 -14.72 5.85
N ALA A 26 11.21 -15.01 4.61
CA ALA A 26 12.54 -14.63 4.11
C ALA A 26 12.78 -13.11 4.07
N LYS A 27 11.71 -12.31 4.09
CA LYS A 27 11.76 -10.84 3.95
C LYS A 27 11.24 -10.12 5.18
N GLN A 28 11.21 -10.77 6.34
CA GLN A 28 10.76 -10.11 7.58
C GLN A 28 11.52 -8.83 7.94
N GLY A 29 12.75 -8.64 7.43
CA GLY A 29 13.46 -7.37 7.54
C GLY A 29 12.74 -6.16 6.92
N LEU A 30 11.80 -6.38 5.99
CA LEU A 30 11.00 -5.33 5.35
C LEU A 30 9.74 -4.96 6.15
N ILE A 31 9.45 -5.62 7.29
CA ILE A 31 8.27 -5.31 8.09
C ILE A 31 8.25 -3.85 8.58
N GLY A 32 9.42 -3.30 8.90
CA GLY A 32 9.54 -1.88 9.28
C GLY A 32 9.09 -0.96 8.16
N GLU A 33 9.49 -1.23 6.92
CA GLU A 33 9.08 -0.43 5.76
C GLU A 33 7.56 -0.46 5.55
N VAL A 34 6.91 -1.59 5.84
CA VAL A 34 5.44 -1.71 5.77
C VAL A 34 4.77 -0.81 6.80
N TYR A 35 5.21 -0.84 8.06
CA TYR A 35 4.65 0.01 9.12
C TYR A 35 4.88 1.51 8.89
N GLU A 36 6.01 1.89 8.28
CA GLU A 36 6.30 3.29 7.94
C GLU A 36 5.49 3.77 6.72
N SER A 37 5.21 2.88 5.77
CA SER A 37 4.59 3.24 4.49
C SER A 37 3.05 3.14 4.50
N ALA A 38 2.47 2.30 5.36
CA ALA A 38 1.04 2.06 5.41
C ALA A 38 0.56 1.67 6.82
N TRP A 39 -0.74 1.88 7.07
CA TRP A 39 -1.36 1.54 8.35
C TRP A 39 -1.80 0.08 8.33
N VAL A 40 -1.23 -0.75 9.21
CA VAL A 40 -1.63 -2.16 9.34
C VAL A 40 -2.90 -2.26 10.18
N LEU A 41 -3.97 -2.79 9.58
CA LEU A 41 -5.27 -3.02 10.21
C LEU A 41 -5.35 -4.39 10.88
N SER A 42 -4.78 -5.41 10.24
CA SER A 42 -4.70 -6.76 10.79
C SER A 42 -3.46 -7.49 10.28
N GLU A 43 -2.99 -8.44 11.09
CA GLU A 43 -1.84 -9.28 10.78
C GLU A 43 -2.21 -10.73 11.05
N GLU A 44 -2.14 -11.54 9.99
CA GLU A 44 -2.34 -12.98 10.02
C GLU A 44 -1.05 -13.68 9.62
N HIS A 45 -0.90 -14.94 10.01
CA HIS A 45 0.29 -15.73 9.74
C HIS A 45 -0.13 -17.03 9.05
N ASP A 46 0.45 -17.31 7.89
CA ASP A 46 0.20 -18.52 7.12
C ASP A 46 1.50 -19.23 6.75
N GLU A 47 1.40 -20.23 5.88
CA GLU A 47 2.52 -21.04 5.40
C GLU A 47 3.48 -20.23 4.50
N THR A 48 3.00 -19.14 3.89
CA THR A 48 3.76 -18.30 2.97
C THR A 48 4.47 -17.15 3.67
N GLY A 49 3.94 -16.71 4.82
CA GLY A 49 4.48 -15.60 5.59
C GLY A 49 3.46 -14.92 6.49
N ARG A 50 3.55 -13.60 6.58
CA ARG A 50 2.59 -12.74 7.27
C ARG A 50 1.66 -12.10 6.25
N VAL A 51 0.37 -12.32 6.37
CA VAL A 51 -0.64 -11.63 5.57
C VAL A 51 -1.07 -10.39 6.33
N LEU A 52 -0.68 -9.23 5.84
CA LEU A 52 -0.94 -7.94 6.43
C LEU A 52 -2.06 -7.26 5.66
N ARG A 53 -3.14 -6.93 6.35
CA ARG A 53 -4.17 -6.04 5.80
C ARG A 53 -3.76 -4.62 6.08
N VAL A 54 -3.48 -3.85 5.04
CA VAL A 54 -2.93 -2.51 5.14
C VAL A 54 -3.84 -1.49 4.52
N ARG A 55 -3.85 -0.28 5.07
CA ARG A 55 -4.54 0.89 4.53
C ARG A 55 -3.55 1.99 4.26
N GLY A 56 -3.52 2.51 3.05
CA GLY A 56 -2.54 3.51 2.65
C GLY A 56 -2.82 4.13 1.30
N LEU A 57 -1.91 5.00 0.87
CA LEU A 57 -1.98 5.54 -0.48
C LEU A 57 -1.69 4.40 -1.48
N PRO A 58 -2.44 4.31 -2.60
CA PRO A 58 -2.22 3.29 -3.62
C PRO A 58 -0.77 3.21 -4.10
N GLY A 59 -0.08 4.36 -4.21
CA GLY A 59 1.32 4.43 -4.61
C GLY A 59 2.29 3.82 -3.59
N ALA A 60 2.00 3.96 -2.29
CA ALA A 60 2.79 3.35 -1.22
C ALA A 60 2.62 1.83 -1.23
N ILE A 61 1.38 1.35 -1.35
CA ILE A 61 1.05 -0.09 -1.42
C ILE A 61 1.69 -0.72 -2.65
N THR A 62 1.58 -0.09 -3.83
CA THR A 62 2.21 -0.58 -5.08
C THR A 62 3.73 -0.69 -4.93
N ARG A 63 4.37 0.25 -4.21
CA ARG A 63 5.81 0.21 -3.96
C ARG A 63 6.18 -0.96 -3.04
N LEU A 64 5.43 -1.18 -1.95
CA LEU A 64 5.63 -2.31 -1.05
C LEU A 64 5.46 -3.65 -1.78
N GLN A 65 4.40 -3.81 -2.58
CA GLN A 65 4.16 -5.00 -3.38
C GLN A 65 5.34 -5.30 -4.31
N ARG A 66 5.91 -4.26 -4.94
CA ARG A 66 7.10 -4.41 -5.78
C ARG A 66 8.32 -4.86 -4.99
N SER A 67 8.61 -4.27 -3.84
CA SER A 67 9.73 -4.68 -2.98
C SER A 67 9.60 -6.15 -2.53
N LEU A 68 8.38 -6.60 -2.27
CA LEU A 68 8.10 -7.96 -1.86
C LEU A 68 8.18 -8.97 -3.01
N ALA A 69 7.74 -8.58 -4.21
CA ALA A 69 7.86 -9.38 -5.42
C ALA A 69 9.31 -9.45 -5.96
N ALA A 70 10.16 -8.46 -5.66
CA ALA A 70 11.55 -8.43 -6.07
C ALA A 70 12.39 -9.41 -5.23
N HIS A 71 12.61 -10.61 -5.79
CA HIS A 71 13.50 -11.72 -5.40
C HIS A 71 13.96 -11.78 -3.95
#